data_AF-A0A2H5DWQ7-F1
#
_entry.id   AF-A0A2H5DWQ7-F1
#
_cell.length_a   1.000
_cell.length_b   1.000
_cell.length_c   1.000
_cell.angle_alpha   90.00
_cell.angle_beta   90.00
_cell.angle_gamma   90.00
#
_symmetry.space_group_name_H-M   'P 1'
#
loop_
_entity.id
_entity.type
_entity.pdbx_description
1 polymer ?
#
loop_
_entity_poly.entity_id
_entity_poly.type
_entity_poly.pdbx_seq_one_letter_code
_entity_poly.pdbx_strand_id
1 'polypeptide(L)'
;MDVSARRPAVLAFPEDRPIVGRDLDAFKEYFGATVAQALAALGIQTHGRWSTIVKKNADTPVDGAIANLVRWYAAHPERFPFGQVDMPTLRLRLSINQDSFAQLFGRRKVAVSHWERKQVKPEPQVQIIAREMDDLLKSYEHQAEQERDGARVVLQRLLAKLDDIESDKDLRGKAEIVAAIRDTLLMEEKNIVVKQEATTRSLDMLHEFMDIAALNSSLIPAPPPRRKGVRQKTQAIADE
;
A
#
# COMPACT_ATOMS: atom_id res chain seq x y z
N MET A 1 -17.07 13.91 -26.12
CA MET A 1 -16.15 12.77 -26.02
C MET A 1 -16.21 12.30 -24.59
N ASP A 2 -16.93 11.21 -24.37
CA ASP A 2 -17.27 10.71 -23.04
C ASP A 2 -16.09 9.89 -22.49
N VAL A 3 -15.36 10.47 -21.55
CA VAL A 3 -14.29 9.79 -20.80
C VAL A 3 -14.95 9.03 -19.65
N SER A 4 -15.77 8.04 -20.01
CA SER A 4 -16.27 7.07 -19.05
C SER A 4 -15.08 6.29 -18.52
N ALA A 5 -14.77 6.55 -17.25
CA ALA A 5 -13.77 5.86 -16.45
C ALA A 5 -13.93 4.34 -16.63
N ARG A 6 -13.05 3.73 -17.44
CA ARG A 6 -12.92 2.28 -17.51
C ARG A 6 -12.46 1.83 -16.13
N ARG A 7 -13.39 1.25 -15.35
CA ARG A 7 -13.06 0.40 -14.22
C ARG A 7 -11.95 -0.56 -14.67
N PRO A 8 -10.89 -0.79 -13.87
CA PRO A 8 -9.86 -1.77 -14.26
C PRO A 8 -10.57 -3.08 -14.58
N ALA A 9 -10.38 -3.59 -15.80
CA ALA A 9 -11.04 -4.79 -16.25
C ALA A 9 -10.68 -5.92 -15.29
N VAL A 10 -11.66 -6.42 -14.54
CA VAL A 10 -11.47 -7.54 -13.61
C VAL A 10 -10.83 -8.69 -14.40
N LEU A 11 -9.68 -9.18 -13.93
CA LEU A 11 -9.05 -10.35 -14.54
C LEU A 11 -10.02 -11.52 -14.40
N ALA A 12 -10.62 -11.95 -15.50
CA ALA A 12 -11.56 -13.05 -15.53
C ALA A 12 -11.11 -14.06 -16.59
N PHE A 13 -11.05 -15.32 -16.20
CA PHE A 13 -10.74 -16.43 -17.09
C PHE A 13 -12.02 -17.21 -17.39
N PRO A 14 -12.23 -17.70 -18.62
CA PRO A 14 -13.42 -18.45 -18.95
C PRO A 14 -13.54 -19.71 -18.09
N GLU A 15 -14.72 -19.94 -17.52
CA GLU A 15 -14.96 -21.06 -16.60
C GLU A 15 -15.12 -22.40 -17.32
N ASP A 16 -15.55 -22.35 -18.58
CA ASP A 16 -15.87 -23.46 -19.47
C ASP A 16 -14.64 -24.19 -20.04
N ARG A 17 -13.43 -23.67 -19.80
CA ARG A 17 -12.18 -24.29 -20.23
C ARG A 17 -11.11 -24.29 -19.13
N PRO A 18 -10.15 -25.22 -19.18
CA PRO A 18 -8.98 -25.16 -18.32
C PRO A 18 -8.16 -23.89 -18.58
N ILE A 19 -7.43 -23.46 -17.55
CA ILE A 19 -6.40 -22.42 -17.68
C ILE A 19 -5.29 -22.98 -18.57
N VAL A 20 -4.86 -22.19 -19.56
CA VAL A 20 -3.79 -22.55 -20.51
C VAL A 20 -2.59 -21.63 -20.38
N GLY A 21 -1.48 -21.98 -21.04
CA GLY A 21 -0.26 -21.17 -21.01
C GLY A 21 -0.45 -19.70 -21.38
N ARG A 22 -1.31 -19.38 -22.37
CA ARG A 22 -1.61 -17.98 -22.73
C ARG A 22 -2.25 -17.18 -21.59
N ASP A 23 -3.06 -17.83 -20.76
CA ASP A 23 -3.71 -17.18 -19.62
C ASP A 23 -2.69 -16.76 -18.55
N LEU A 24 -1.57 -17.49 -18.42
CA LEU A 24 -0.48 -17.11 -17.53
C LEU A 24 0.22 -15.82 -17.98
N ASP A 25 0.29 -15.56 -19.29
CA ASP A 25 0.85 -14.30 -19.80
C ASP A 25 -0.08 -13.13 -19.49
N ALA A 26 -1.39 -13.30 -19.71
CA ALA A 26 -2.42 -12.33 -19.34
C ALA A 26 -2.45 -12.08 -17.82
N PHE A 27 -2.33 -13.13 -17.00
CA PHE A 27 -2.19 -13.05 -15.55
C PHE A 27 -0.99 -12.18 -15.14
N LYS A 28 0.19 -12.47 -15.69
CA LYS A 28 1.42 -11.73 -15.43
C LYS A 28 1.26 -10.25 -15.82
N GLU A 29 0.66 -9.98 -16.98
CA GLU A 29 0.43 -8.62 -17.46
C GLU A 29 -0.55 -7.84 -16.59
N TYR A 30 -1.65 -8.47 -16.18
CA TYR A 30 -2.65 -7.86 -15.29
C TYR A 30 -2.03 -7.38 -13.98
N PHE A 31 -1.19 -8.21 -13.34
CA PHE A 31 -0.49 -7.83 -12.12
C PHE A 31 0.76 -6.96 -12.35
N GLY A 32 1.09 -6.66 -13.61
CA GLY A 32 2.33 -5.96 -13.97
C GLY A 32 3.59 -6.67 -13.49
N ALA A 33 3.52 -7.99 -13.29
CA ALA A 33 4.55 -8.80 -12.68
C ALA A 33 5.68 -9.12 -13.68
N THR A 34 6.89 -9.30 -13.16
CA THR A 34 7.98 -9.96 -13.90
C THR A 34 7.72 -11.46 -13.99
N VAL A 35 8.36 -12.13 -14.95
CA VAL A 35 8.32 -13.61 -15.05
C VAL A 35 8.77 -14.27 -13.73
N ALA A 36 9.80 -13.71 -13.08
CA ALA A 36 10.28 -14.21 -11.79
C ALA A 36 9.21 -14.14 -10.69
N GLN A 37 8.50 -13.02 -10.60
CA GLN A 37 7.43 -12.81 -9.63
C GLN A 37 6.22 -13.71 -9.92
N ALA A 38 5.82 -13.85 -11.18
CA ALA A 38 4.73 -14.75 -11.55
C ALA A 38 5.08 -16.22 -11.24
N LEU A 39 6.31 -16.65 -11.53
CA LEU A 39 6.79 -17.98 -11.17
C LEU A 39 6.78 -18.21 -9.66
N ALA A 40 7.28 -17.25 -8.88
CA ALA A 40 7.30 -17.32 -7.42
C ALA A 40 5.88 -17.37 -6.83
N ALA A 41 4.96 -16.52 -7.33
CA ALA A 41 3.57 -16.49 -6.87
C ALA A 41 2.82 -17.79 -7.17
N LEU A 42 3.15 -18.46 -8.28
CA LEU A 42 2.55 -19.71 -8.70
C LEU A 42 3.30 -20.96 -8.21
N GLY A 43 4.34 -20.80 -7.38
CA GLY A 43 5.13 -21.92 -6.85
C GLY A 43 5.96 -22.68 -7.90
N ILE A 44 6.26 -22.06 -9.04
CA ILE A 44 6.97 -22.69 -10.16
C ILE A 44 8.49 -22.45 -9.99
N GLN A 45 9.21 -23.51 -9.65
CA GLN A 45 10.62 -23.42 -9.23
C GLN A 45 11.65 -23.07 -10.34
N THR A 46 11.29 -23.05 -11.63
CA THR A 46 12.29 -22.97 -12.72
C THR A 46 11.97 -21.87 -13.75
N HIS A 47 12.90 -20.92 -13.95
CA HIS A 47 12.76 -19.84 -14.93
C HIS A 47 12.55 -20.30 -16.38
N GLY A 48 13.17 -21.42 -16.78
CA GLY A 48 13.01 -21.99 -18.13
C GLY A 48 11.61 -22.57 -18.42
N ARG A 49 10.81 -22.84 -17.38
CA ARG A 49 9.45 -23.37 -17.53
C ARG A 49 8.48 -22.33 -18.07
N TRP A 50 8.66 -21.04 -17.77
CA TRP A 50 7.71 -20.01 -18.23
C TRP A 50 7.62 -19.96 -19.76
N SER A 51 8.75 -19.83 -20.45
CA SER A 51 8.79 -19.81 -21.92
C SER A 51 8.22 -21.10 -22.52
N THR A 52 8.45 -22.24 -21.85
CA THR A 52 7.91 -23.52 -22.29
C THR A 52 6.39 -23.57 -22.15
N ILE A 53 5.84 -23.13 -21.01
CA ILE A 53 4.39 -23.13 -20.76
C ILE A 53 3.69 -22.10 -21.64
N VAL A 54 4.20 -20.87 -21.71
CA VAL A 54 3.50 -19.75 -22.34
C VAL A 54 3.74 -19.66 -23.84
N LYS A 55 4.91 -20.12 -24.35
CA LYS A 55 5.23 -20.07 -25.79
C LYS A 55 5.14 -21.43 -26.49
N LYS A 56 5.73 -22.48 -25.92
CA LYS A 56 5.75 -23.81 -26.58
C LYS A 56 4.45 -24.59 -26.38
N ASN A 57 3.87 -24.51 -25.18
CA ASN A 57 2.67 -25.23 -24.77
C ASN A 57 1.51 -24.26 -24.48
N ALA A 58 1.44 -23.17 -25.26
CA ALA A 58 0.58 -22.02 -24.99
C ALA A 58 -0.91 -22.40 -24.86
N ASP A 59 -1.35 -23.37 -25.66
CA ASP A 59 -2.74 -23.83 -25.73
C ASP A 59 -2.97 -25.14 -24.94
N THR A 60 -1.94 -25.61 -24.22
CA THR A 60 -2.04 -26.81 -23.37
C THR A 60 -2.52 -26.41 -21.97
N PRO A 61 -3.40 -27.20 -21.34
CA PRO A 61 -3.79 -27.00 -19.95
C PRO A 61 -2.57 -26.96 -19.02
N VAL A 62 -2.56 -25.99 -18.11
CA VAL A 62 -1.56 -25.94 -17.03
C VAL A 62 -1.94 -26.92 -15.91
N ASP A 63 -0.99 -27.19 -15.02
CA ASP A 63 -1.24 -28.02 -13.84
C ASP A 63 -2.40 -27.46 -12.97
N GLY A 64 -3.19 -28.35 -12.39
CA GLY A 64 -4.39 -27.97 -11.62
C GLY A 64 -4.10 -27.05 -10.44
N ALA A 65 -2.96 -27.21 -9.76
CA ALA A 65 -2.60 -26.33 -8.65
C ALA A 65 -2.28 -24.90 -9.15
N ILE A 66 -1.60 -24.79 -10.30
CA ILE A 66 -1.32 -23.52 -10.95
C ILE A 66 -2.63 -22.86 -11.40
N ALA A 67 -3.52 -23.62 -12.05
CA ALA A 67 -4.82 -23.12 -12.50
C ALA A 67 -5.66 -22.58 -11.33
N ASN A 68 -5.69 -23.29 -10.20
CA ASN A 68 -6.39 -22.86 -8.99
C ASN A 68 -5.80 -21.58 -8.40
N LEU A 69 -4.48 -21.46 -8.31
CA LEU A 69 -3.82 -20.25 -7.83
C LEU A 69 -4.10 -19.05 -8.73
N VAL A 70 -4.04 -19.24 -10.05
CA VAL A 70 -4.37 -18.19 -11.03
C VAL A 70 -5.80 -17.68 -10.85
N ARG A 71 -6.77 -18.60 -10.73
CA ARG A 71 -8.18 -18.25 -10.49
C ARG A 71 -8.38 -17.61 -9.11
N TRP A 72 -7.68 -18.09 -8.09
CA TRP A 72 -7.76 -17.50 -6.74
C TRP A 72 -7.24 -16.07 -6.71
N TYR A 73 -6.08 -15.81 -7.32
CA TYR A 73 -5.54 -14.44 -7.43
C TYR A 73 -6.40 -13.54 -8.33
N ALA A 74 -7.05 -14.10 -9.36
CA ALA A 74 -8.00 -13.33 -10.16
C ALA A 74 -9.22 -12.89 -9.34
N ALA A 75 -9.71 -13.75 -8.44
CA ALA A 75 -10.80 -13.43 -7.50
C ALA A 75 -10.35 -12.55 -6.32
N HIS A 76 -9.07 -12.65 -5.92
CA HIS A 76 -8.47 -11.91 -4.81
C HIS A 76 -7.18 -11.17 -5.24
N PRO A 77 -7.26 -10.15 -6.11
CA PRO A 77 -6.08 -9.44 -6.61
C PRO A 77 -5.22 -8.79 -5.51
N GLU A 78 -5.84 -8.39 -4.40
CA GLU A 78 -5.19 -7.82 -3.21
C GLU A 78 -4.22 -8.80 -2.56
N ARG A 79 -4.43 -10.11 -2.72
CA ARG A 79 -3.58 -11.15 -2.15
C ARG A 79 -2.36 -11.45 -3.00
N PHE A 80 -2.28 -10.92 -4.22
CA PHE A 80 -1.15 -11.21 -5.11
C PHE A 80 0.14 -10.62 -4.53
N PRO A 81 1.17 -11.43 -4.21
CA PRO A 81 2.30 -11.04 -3.35
C PRO A 81 3.23 -9.98 -3.94
N PHE A 82 3.09 -9.64 -5.23
CA PHE A 82 3.97 -8.71 -5.94
C PHE A 82 3.24 -7.60 -6.69
N GLY A 83 1.95 -7.41 -6.41
CA GLY A 83 1.12 -6.35 -6.98
C GLY A 83 1.73 -4.97 -6.74
N GLN A 84 1.58 -4.12 -7.77
CA GLN A 84 2.26 -2.83 -7.83
C GLN A 84 1.60 -1.83 -6.88
N VAL A 85 2.40 -1.27 -5.98
CA VAL A 85 2.02 -0.09 -5.20
C VAL A 85 2.20 1.14 -6.08
N ASP A 86 1.17 1.97 -6.11
CA ASP A 86 1.26 3.28 -6.75
C ASP A 86 2.12 4.20 -5.87
N MET A 87 3.42 4.24 -6.16
CA MET A 87 4.40 5.04 -5.43
C MET A 87 4.00 6.51 -5.26
N PRO A 88 3.41 7.19 -6.27
CA PRO A 88 2.91 8.56 -6.12
C PRO A 88 1.81 8.65 -5.06
N THR A 89 0.79 7.78 -5.12
CA THR A 89 -0.27 7.74 -4.11
C THR A 89 0.29 7.44 -2.73
N LEU A 90 1.16 6.42 -2.59
CA LEU A 90 1.79 6.10 -1.31
C LEU A 90 2.55 7.29 -0.73
N ARG A 91 3.35 7.99 -1.56
CA ARG A 91 4.07 9.19 -1.10
C ARG A 91 3.11 10.29 -0.65
N LEU A 92 2.04 10.53 -1.40
CA LEU A 92 1.04 11.54 -1.07
C LEU A 92 0.31 11.18 0.23
N ARG A 93 -0.02 9.91 0.46
CA ARG A 93 -0.60 9.43 1.73
C ARG A 93 0.33 9.66 2.91
N LEU A 94 1.62 9.38 2.73
CA LEU A 94 2.66 9.67 3.72
C LEU A 94 2.90 11.17 3.93
N SER A 95 2.40 12.04 3.03
CA SER A 95 2.59 13.49 3.07
C SER A 95 4.06 13.94 3.14
N ILE A 96 4.97 13.20 2.50
CA ILE A 96 6.40 13.50 2.48
C ILE A 96 6.90 13.94 1.10
N ASN A 97 8.00 14.69 1.10
CA ASN A 97 8.66 15.13 -0.12
C ASN A 97 9.36 13.95 -0.84
N GLN A 98 9.74 14.15 -2.11
CA GLN A 98 10.39 13.10 -2.91
C GLN A 98 11.74 12.64 -2.35
N ASP A 99 12.50 13.53 -1.69
CA ASP A 99 13.82 13.20 -1.13
C ASP A 99 13.66 12.24 0.06
N SER A 100 12.81 12.59 1.02
CA SER A 100 12.47 11.76 2.18
C SER A 100 11.85 10.43 1.75
N PHE A 101 10.94 10.44 0.77
CA PHE A 101 10.35 9.21 0.25
C PHE A 101 11.38 8.29 -0.40
N ALA A 102 12.35 8.85 -1.13
CA ALA A 102 13.42 8.06 -1.73
C ALA A 102 14.31 7.38 -0.68
N GLN A 103 14.56 8.06 0.45
CA GLN A 103 15.37 7.54 1.54
C GLN A 103 14.76 6.30 2.20
N LEU A 104 13.43 6.20 2.28
CA LEU A 104 12.74 5.02 2.82
C LEU A 104 13.11 3.71 2.10
N PHE A 105 13.49 3.81 0.82
CA PHE A 105 13.86 2.67 -0.01
C PHE A 105 15.37 2.60 -0.30
N GLY A 106 16.19 3.43 0.37
CA GLY A 106 17.62 3.54 0.08
C GLY A 106 17.90 4.01 -1.36
N ARG A 107 17.05 4.90 -1.88
CA ARG A 107 17.12 5.43 -3.25
C ARG A 107 17.34 6.95 -3.26
N ARG A 108 17.61 7.48 -4.45
CA ARG A 108 17.75 8.93 -4.69
C ARG A 108 16.44 9.51 -5.22
N LYS A 109 16.19 10.79 -4.97
CA LYS A 109 15.04 11.57 -5.47
C LYS A 109 14.70 11.34 -6.94
N VAL A 110 15.72 11.24 -7.79
CA VAL A 110 15.54 11.04 -9.24
C VAL A 110 14.78 9.75 -9.55
N ALA A 111 14.96 8.70 -8.76
CA ALA A 111 14.19 7.46 -8.90
C ALA A 111 12.70 7.70 -8.66
N VAL A 112 12.35 8.44 -7.59
CA VAL A 112 10.96 8.81 -7.27
C VAL A 112 10.35 9.64 -8.39
N SER A 113 11.07 10.62 -8.93
CA SER A 113 10.62 11.42 -10.08
C SER A 113 10.34 10.55 -11.31
N HIS A 114 11.17 9.54 -11.59
CA HIS A 114 10.91 8.60 -12.69
C HIS A 114 9.71 7.69 -12.41
N TRP A 115 9.50 7.27 -11.16
CA TRP A 115 8.31 6.49 -10.77
C TRP A 115 7.03 7.31 -10.94
N GLU A 116 7.03 8.57 -10.50
CA GLU A 116 5.89 9.49 -10.64
C GLU A 116 5.54 9.81 -12.09
N ARG A 117 6.57 9.96 -12.94
CA ARG A 117 6.38 10.16 -14.37
C ARG A 117 6.07 8.86 -15.13
N LYS A 118 5.96 7.73 -14.41
CA LYS A 118 5.76 6.38 -14.98
C LYS A 118 6.83 6.01 -16.03
N GLN A 119 8.00 6.63 -15.96
CA GLN A 119 9.12 6.37 -16.87
C GLN A 119 9.85 5.07 -16.52
N VAL A 120 9.93 4.76 -15.23
CA VAL A 120 10.60 3.56 -14.71
C VAL A 120 9.67 2.90 -13.70
N LYS A 121 9.58 1.57 -13.77
CA LYS A 121 8.90 0.79 -12.73
C LYS A 121 9.83 0.58 -11.54
N PRO A 122 9.34 0.75 -10.29
CA PRO A 122 10.14 0.44 -9.11
C PRO A 122 10.58 -1.03 -9.12
N GLU A 123 11.76 -1.29 -8.59
CA GLU A 123 12.32 -2.64 -8.51
C GLU A 123 11.46 -3.53 -7.58
N PRO A 124 11.45 -4.86 -7.77
CA PRO A 124 10.65 -5.78 -6.95
C PRO A 124 10.83 -5.61 -5.44
N GLN A 125 12.04 -5.38 -4.97
CA GLN A 125 12.33 -5.16 -3.55
C GLN A 125 11.69 -3.86 -3.02
N VAL A 126 11.70 -2.80 -3.83
CA VAL A 126 11.06 -1.53 -3.50
C VAL A 126 9.54 -1.70 -3.43
N GLN A 127 8.96 -2.45 -4.37
CA GLN A 127 7.53 -2.76 -4.39
C GLN A 127 7.07 -3.56 -3.17
N ILE A 128 7.87 -4.53 -2.70
CA ILE A 128 7.58 -5.30 -1.49
C ILE A 128 7.55 -4.37 -0.27
N ILE A 129 8.59 -3.56 -0.08
CA ILE A 129 8.64 -2.62 1.06
C ILE A 129 7.49 -1.60 0.98
N ALA A 130 7.23 -1.04 -0.21
CA ALA A 130 6.17 -0.07 -0.41
C ALA A 130 4.79 -0.66 -0.07
N ARG A 131 4.60 -1.96 -0.29
CA ARG A 131 3.36 -2.65 0.06
C ARG A 131 3.21 -2.83 1.55
N GLU A 132 4.24 -3.34 2.22
CA GLU A 132 4.20 -3.50 3.68
C GLU A 132 3.87 -2.15 4.34
N MET A 133 4.44 -1.05 3.82
CA MET A 133 4.09 0.30 4.24
C MET A 133 2.62 0.66 3.95
N ASP A 134 2.12 0.39 2.73
CA ASP A 134 0.73 0.69 2.36
C ASP A 134 -0.30 -0.13 3.18
N ASP A 135 0.00 -1.39 3.47
CA ASP A 135 -0.84 -2.27 4.27
C ASP A 135 -0.81 -1.89 5.76
N LEU A 136 0.35 -1.50 6.28
CA LEU A 136 0.50 -0.97 7.63
C LEU A 136 -0.27 0.36 7.79
N LEU A 137 -0.20 1.25 6.80
CA LEU A 137 -1.00 2.49 6.80
C LEU A 137 -2.50 2.20 6.83
N LYS A 138 -2.98 1.28 5.99
CA LYS A 138 -4.39 0.85 6.00
C LYS A 138 -4.80 0.23 7.34
N SER A 139 -3.92 -0.55 7.95
CA SER A 139 -4.16 -1.13 9.27
C SER A 139 -4.35 -0.04 10.33
N TYR A 140 -3.50 0.98 10.33
CA TYR A 140 -3.62 2.10 11.26
C TYR A 140 -4.87 2.93 11.01
N GLU A 141 -5.22 3.18 9.76
CA GLU A 141 -6.47 3.85 9.39
C GLU A 141 -7.68 3.07 9.90
N HIS A 142 -7.69 1.75 9.71
CA HIS A 142 -8.78 0.90 10.16
C HIS A 142 -8.88 0.83 11.68
N GLN A 143 -7.75 0.75 12.39
CA GLN A 143 -7.74 0.80 13.85
C GLN A 143 -8.24 2.16 14.35
N ALA A 144 -7.81 3.26 13.74
CA ALA A 144 -8.29 4.59 14.08
C ALA A 144 -9.80 4.72 13.83
N GLU A 145 -10.32 4.16 12.74
CA GLU A 145 -11.77 4.08 12.47
C GLU A 145 -12.51 3.27 13.53
N GLN A 146 -12.00 2.11 13.93
CA GLN A 146 -12.62 1.29 14.97
C GLN A 146 -12.63 1.98 16.34
N GLU A 147 -11.54 2.65 16.72
CA GLU A 147 -11.46 3.42 17.97
C GLU A 147 -12.44 4.61 17.94
N ARG A 148 -12.58 5.27 16.79
CA ARG A 148 -13.56 6.36 16.56
C ARG A 148 -15.00 5.87 16.73
N ASP A 149 -15.34 4.75 16.11
CA ASP A 149 -16.68 4.17 16.19
C ASP A 149 -17.00 3.68 17.60
N GLY A 150 -16.02 3.07 18.28
CA GLY A 150 -16.17 2.62 19.68
C GLY A 150 -16.48 3.78 20.64
N ALA A 151 -15.72 4.87 20.57
CA ALA A 151 -15.93 6.04 21.43
C ALA A 151 -17.31 6.69 21.20
N ARG A 152 -17.75 6.76 19.94
CA ARG A 152 -19.07 7.29 19.58
C ARG A 152 -20.21 6.42 20.10
N VAL A 153 -20.09 5.10 20.00
CA VAL A 153 -21.09 4.14 20.52
C VAL A 153 -21.22 4.24 22.06
N VAL A 154 -20.11 4.42 22.76
CA VAL A 154 -20.13 4.62 24.23
C VAL A 154 -20.84 5.92 24.60
N LEU A 155 -20.53 7.03 23.92
CA LEU A 155 -21.22 8.32 24.14
C LEU A 155 -22.72 8.23 23.87
N GLN A 156 -23.13 7.59 22.78
CA GLN A 156 -24.56 7.39 22.48
C GLN A 156 -25.26 6.56 23.56
N ARG A 157 -24.61 5.52 24.09
CA ARG A 157 -25.16 4.75 25.23
C ARG A 157 -25.26 5.59 26.50
N LEU A 158 -24.29 6.45 26.79
CA LEU A 158 -24.33 7.33 27.97
C LEU A 158 -25.45 8.37 27.85
N LEU A 159 -25.65 8.95 26.67
CA LEU A 159 -26.76 9.88 26.40
C LEU A 159 -28.12 9.19 26.53
N ALA A 160 -28.29 7.98 25.97
CA ALA A 160 -29.53 7.22 26.14
C ALA A 160 -29.83 6.89 27.60
N LYS A 161 -28.80 6.51 28.39
CA LYS A 161 -28.96 6.30 29.83
C LYS A 161 -29.34 7.57 30.59
N LEU A 162 -28.87 8.74 30.15
CA LEU A 162 -29.29 10.02 30.73
C LEU A 162 -30.75 10.33 30.41
N ASP A 163 -31.23 10.01 29.21
CA ASP A 163 -32.64 10.15 28.84
C ASP A 163 -33.54 9.26 29.73
N ASP A 164 -33.12 8.02 30.00
CA ASP A 164 -33.81 7.11 30.93
C ASP A 164 -33.85 7.69 32.35
N ILE A 165 -32.71 8.19 32.84
CA ILE A 165 -32.60 8.82 34.17
C ILE A 165 -33.45 10.07 34.22
N GLU A 166 -33.52 10.89 33.19
CA GLU A 166 -34.34 12.11 33.15
C GLU A 166 -35.83 11.78 33.23
N SER A 167 -36.25 10.72 32.53
CA SER A 167 -37.64 10.26 32.42
C SER A 167 -38.19 9.60 33.69
N ASP A 168 -37.33 9.14 34.59
CA ASP A 168 -37.72 8.58 35.89
C ASP A 168 -38.46 9.64 36.73
N LYS A 169 -39.60 9.35 37.35
CA LYS A 169 -40.33 10.36 38.14
C LYS A 169 -39.98 10.34 39.63
N ASP A 170 -39.24 9.33 40.08
CA ASP A 170 -38.93 9.10 41.49
C ASP A 170 -37.68 9.87 41.95
N LEU A 171 -36.78 10.20 41.02
CA LEU A 171 -35.58 11.00 41.30
C LEU A 171 -35.89 12.51 41.22
N ARG A 172 -35.96 13.19 42.37
CA ARG A 172 -36.15 14.65 42.48
C ARG A 172 -34.82 15.41 42.48
N GLY A 173 -34.81 16.63 41.96
CA GLY A 173 -33.65 17.54 42.00
C GLY A 173 -32.50 17.17 41.05
N LYS A 174 -32.67 16.17 40.19
CA LYS A 174 -31.64 15.69 39.24
C LYS A 174 -31.45 16.54 37.99
N ALA A 175 -32.39 17.44 37.69
CA ALA A 175 -32.47 18.12 36.39
C ALA A 175 -31.19 18.91 36.06
N GLU A 176 -30.65 19.66 37.02
CA GLU A 176 -29.38 20.40 36.82
C GLU A 176 -28.18 19.47 36.64
N ILE A 177 -28.12 18.37 37.38
CA ILE A 177 -27.02 17.39 37.30
C ILE A 177 -27.04 16.68 35.95
N VAL A 178 -28.23 16.24 35.51
CA VAL A 178 -28.44 15.59 34.21
C VAL A 178 -28.09 16.55 33.06
N ALA A 179 -28.52 17.82 33.15
CA ALA A 179 -28.18 18.84 32.17
C ALA A 179 -26.66 19.08 32.07
N ALA A 180 -25.97 19.22 33.21
CA ALA A 180 -24.52 19.42 33.24
C ALA A 180 -23.74 18.23 32.64
N ILE A 181 -24.17 17.00 32.94
CA ILE A 181 -23.55 15.79 32.37
C ILE A 181 -23.83 15.73 30.86
N ARG A 182 -25.06 16.03 30.42
CA ARG A 182 -25.44 16.06 29.00
C ARG A 182 -24.59 17.06 28.22
N ASP A 183 -24.41 18.28 28.73
CA ASP A 183 -23.58 19.30 28.09
C ASP A 183 -22.12 18.84 27.94
N THR A 184 -21.59 18.18 28.97
CA THR A 184 -20.22 17.62 28.94
C THR A 184 -20.09 16.53 27.87
N LEU A 185 -21.06 15.61 27.77
CA LEU A 185 -21.04 14.55 26.78
C LEU A 185 -21.21 15.07 25.35
N LEU A 186 -22.06 16.08 25.14
CA LEU A 186 -22.23 16.74 23.84
C LEU A 186 -20.98 17.53 23.44
N MET A 187 -20.30 18.15 24.40
CA MET A 187 -19.00 18.79 24.16
C MET A 187 -17.95 17.76 23.75
N GLU A 188 -17.93 16.59 24.40
CA GLU A 188 -16.97 15.54 24.04
C GLU A 188 -17.33 14.86 22.70
N GLU A 189 -18.60 14.73 22.35
CA GLU A 189 -19.02 14.30 21.00
C GLU A 189 -18.49 15.26 19.94
N LYS A 190 -18.61 16.59 20.16
CA LYS A 190 -18.02 17.60 19.28
C LYS A 190 -16.49 17.53 19.24
N ASN A 191 -15.83 17.32 20.39
CA ASN A 191 -14.38 17.16 20.45
C ASN A 191 -13.91 15.93 19.68
N ILE A 192 -14.65 14.83 19.73
CA ILE A 192 -14.37 13.64 18.93
C ILE A 192 -14.49 13.98 17.45
N VAL A 193 -15.51 14.72 17.00
CA VAL A 193 -15.63 15.16 15.60
C VAL A 193 -14.48 16.07 15.16
N VAL A 194 -14.07 17.01 16.00
CA VAL A 194 -12.91 17.89 15.71
C VAL A 194 -11.60 17.09 15.70
N LYS A 195 -11.42 16.16 16.64
CA LYS A 195 -10.27 15.22 16.65
C LYS A 195 -10.31 14.28 15.45
N GLN A 196 -11.49 13.91 14.93
CA GLN A 196 -11.66 13.10 13.71
C GLN A 196 -11.12 13.84 12.48
N GLU A 197 -11.43 15.13 12.33
CA GLU A 197 -10.88 15.98 11.25
C GLU A 197 -9.37 16.19 11.37
N ALA A 198 -8.85 16.24 12.60
CA ALA A 198 -7.42 16.38 12.87
C ALA A 198 -6.63 15.06 12.70
N THR A 199 -7.18 13.90 13.07
CA THR A 199 -6.49 12.59 12.97
C THR A 199 -6.48 11.98 11.57
N THR A 200 -7.25 12.51 10.61
CA THR A 200 -6.93 12.35 9.17
C THR A 200 -5.57 12.95 8.79
N ARG A 201 -4.88 13.63 9.72
CA ARG A 201 -3.47 14.04 9.65
C ARG A 201 -2.60 13.33 10.70
N SER A 202 -2.74 12.04 10.95
CA SER A 202 -1.80 11.28 11.81
C SER A 202 -0.43 11.05 11.14
N LEU A 203 0.13 12.13 10.60
CA LEU A 203 1.55 12.36 10.33
C LEU A 203 2.40 12.11 11.58
N ASP A 204 1.84 12.23 12.79
CA ASP A 204 2.60 12.10 14.04
C ASP A 204 3.20 10.69 14.28
N MET A 205 2.52 9.60 13.87
CA MET A 205 3.12 8.26 13.92
C MET A 205 4.16 8.02 12.82
N LEU A 206 4.02 8.71 11.67
CA LEU A 206 5.03 8.68 10.62
C LEU A 206 6.28 9.45 11.03
N HIS A 207 6.16 10.50 11.83
CA HIS A 207 7.30 11.20 12.40
C HIS A 207 8.13 10.28 13.32
N GLU A 208 7.48 9.48 14.17
CA GLU A 208 8.17 8.50 15.01
C GLU A 208 8.85 7.39 14.20
N PHE A 209 8.18 6.86 13.17
CA PHE A 209 8.78 5.89 12.24
C PHE A 209 9.91 6.50 11.40
N MET A 210 9.79 7.77 11.00
CA MET A 210 10.81 8.51 10.25
C MET A 210 12.03 8.80 11.11
N ASP A 211 11.86 9.11 12.40
CA ASP A 211 12.97 9.29 13.33
C ASP A 211 13.73 7.97 13.54
N ILE A 212 13.01 6.85 13.66
CA ILE A 212 13.63 5.51 13.74
C ILE A 212 14.35 5.15 12.44
N ALA A 213 13.75 5.42 11.27
CA ALA A 213 14.37 5.14 9.97
C ALA A 213 15.57 6.05 9.68
N ALA A 214 15.53 7.33 10.09
CA ALA A 214 16.65 8.26 10.01
C ALA A 214 17.80 7.80 10.93
N LEU A 215 17.50 7.36 12.15
CA LEU A 215 18.47 6.79 13.08
C LEU A 215 19.15 5.56 12.45
N ASN A 216 18.37 4.65 11.87
CA ASN A 216 18.89 3.43 11.24
C ASN A 216 19.71 3.72 9.96
N SER A 217 19.35 4.75 9.19
CA SER A 217 20.11 5.16 8.01
C SER A 217 21.49 5.74 8.36
N SER A 218 21.62 6.36 9.54
CA SER A 218 22.90 6.89 10.03
C SER A 218 23.89 5.79 10.45
N LEU A 219 23.39 4.59 10.72
CA LEU A 219 24.19 3.41 11.06
C LEU A 219 24.71 2.64 9.83
N ILE A 220 24.26 3.00 8.62
CA ILE A 220 24.73 2.40 7.38
C ILE A 220 25.90 3.26 6.86
N PRO A 221 27.16 2.78 6.90
CA PRO A 221 28.29 3.55 6.39
C PRO A 221 28.11 3.84 4.90
N ALA A 222 28.23 5.12 4.53
CA ALA A 222 28.13 5.54 3.15
C ALA A 222 29.14 4.78 2.28
N PRO A 223 28.75 4.26 1.10
CA PRO A 223 29.70 3.62 0.20
C PRO A 223 30.78 4.63 -0.21
N PRO A 224 32.06 4.21 -0.25
CA PRO A 224 33.17 5.12 -0.50
C PRO A 224 32.99 5.84 -1.84
N PRO A 225 33.43 7.11 -1.95
CA PRO A 225 33.26 7.88 -3.17
C PRO A 225 33.94 7.17 -4.34
N ARG A 226 33.18 6.84 -5.39
CA ARG A 226 33.73 6.34 -6.64
C ARG A 226 34.67 7.41 -7.21
N ARG A 227 35.99 7.16 -7.15
CA ARG A 227 36.99 7.97 -7.86
C ARG A 227 36.62 8.00 -9.34
N LYS A 228 36.35 9.19 -9.88
CA LYS A 228 36.20 9.40 -11.32
C LYS A 228 37.50 8.94 -11.99
N GLY A 229 37.43 7.92 -12.84
CA GLY A 229 38.54 7.49 -13.66
C GLY A 229 39.01 8.64 -14.54
N VAL A 230 40.25 9.07 -14.33
CA VAL A 230 40.95 10.00 -15.21
C VAL A 230 41.15 9.28 -16.56
N ARG A 231 40.54 9.81 -17.63
CA ARG A 231 40.86 9.40 -19.00
C ARG A 231 42.33 9.75 -19.26
N GLN A 232 43.20 8.75 -19.29
CA GLN A 232 44.55 8.93 -19.84
C GLN A 232 44.42 9.17 -21.34
N LYS A 233 44.89 10.35 -21.78
CA LYS A 233 45.08 10.68 -23.19
C LYS A 233 46.26 9.86 -23.71
N THR A 234 46.01 8.91 -24.60
CA THR A 234 47.05 8.25 -25.38
C THR A 234 47.70 9.30 -26.29
N GLN A 235 48.94 9.68 -26.00
CA GLN A 235 49.78 10.40 -26.96
C GLN A 235 50.17 9.43 -28.07
N ALA A 236 49.73 9.73 -29.30
CA ALA A 236 50.29 9.11 -30.49
C ALA A 236 51.71 9.64 -30.66
N ILE A 237 52.69 8.74 -30.62
CA ILE A 237 54.04 8.99 -31.11
C ILE A 237 53.95 8.86 -32.63
N ALA A 238 54.21 9.95 -33.33
CA ALA A 238 54.43 9.94 -34.77
C ALA A 238 55.91 9.59 -34.99
N ASP A 239 56.14 8.49 -35.69
CA ASP A 239 57.44 8.16 -36.29
C ASP A 239 57.64 9.05 -37.54
N GLU A 240 58.68 9.89 -37.50
CA GLU A 240 59.52 10.24 -38.65
C GLU A 240 60.94 10.56 -38.17
#